data_AF-A0A512NRY3-F1
#
_entry.id   AF-A0A512NRY3-F1
#
_cell.length_a   1.000
_cell.length_b   1.000
_cell.length_c   1.000
_cell.angle_alpha   90.00
_cell.angle_beta   90.00
_cell.angle_gamma   90.00
#
_symmetry.space_group_name_H-M   'P 1'
#
loop_
_entity.id
_entity.type
_entity.pdbx_description
1 polymer ?
#
loop_
_entity_poly.entity_id
_entity_poly.type
_entity_poly.pdbx_seq_one_letter_code
_entity_poly.pdbx_strand_id
1 'polypeptide(L)'
;MLILVLPVTTILVALIGFYVWHRQLVRKRHFEVADAALSAFCQAAAAISRAREPTVNAGEGTTRKRGDYELPAYGGLLDRLYIPVERLKVHRGAFEELERAAVHVEVHFGSELAQQLREPLRAYRRIAVATACRMGNVGLSEEAKVSRALVRQWEAVVYAGTTTSDETDQLSAEMDQAKWALEAALRPLVEAPTFGEFLLVKKLLQSAAHRATKLVTRLSRPGYGKIAVYSAAPVSEPTTGDA
;
A
#
# COMPACT_ATOMS: atom_id res chain seq x y z
N MET A 1 13.13 -47.57 25.92
CA MET A 1 12.80 -46.94 24.62
C MET A 1 11.51 -46.12 24.68
N LEU A 2 10.40 -46.64 25.22
CA LEU A 2 9.12 -45.90 25.33
C LEU A 2 9.17 -44.59 26.18
N ILE A 3 10.03 -44.54 27.21
CA ILE A 3 10.16 -43.38 28.11
C ILE A 3 10.71 -42.13 27.39
N LEU A 4 11.51 -42.30 26.33
CA LEU A 4 12.07 -41.19 25.55
C LEU A 4 11.14 -40.69 24.43
N VAL A 5 10.14 -41.47 24.03
CA VAL A 5 9.22 -41.09 22.94
C VAL A 5 8.25 -39.99 23.39
N LEU A 6 7.73 -40.09 24.62
CA LEU A 6 6.81 -39.10 25.19
C LEU A 6 7.37 -37.66 25.25
N PRO A 7 8.57 -37.40 25.81
CA PRO A 7 9.10 -36.02 25.84
C PRO A 7 9.43 -35.50 24.45
N VAL A 8 9.83 -36.38 23.52
CA VAL A 8 10.11 -35.96 22.13
C VAL A 8 8.83 -35.58 21.41
N THR A 9 7.75 -36.35 21.56
CA THR A 9 6.46 -36.01 20.94
C THR A 9 5.85 -34.75 21.53
N THR A 10 5.94 -34.54 22.84
CA THR A 10 5.43 -33.31 23.47
C THR A 10 6.20 -32.08 23.02
N ILE A 11 7.54 -32.16 22.93
CA ILE A 11 8.36 -31.07 22.39
C ILE A 11 7.99 -30.78 20.93
N LEU A 12 7.79 -31.82 20.11
CA LEU A 12 7.44 -31.65 18.70
C LEU A 12 6.07 -30.98 18.52
N VAL A 13 5.07 -31.40 19.31
CA VAL A 13 3.74 -30.78 19.33
C VAL A 13 3.82 -29.32 19.79
N ALA A 14 4.61 -29.03 20.83
CA ALA A 14 4.79 -27.66 21.32
C ALA A 14 5.43 -26.74 20.27
N LEU A 15 6.45 -27.22 19.55
CA LEU A 15 7.10 -26.47 18.47
C LEU A 15 6.15 -26.19 17.30
N ILE A 16 5.35 -27.19 16.90
CA ILE A 16 4.35 -27.02 15.85
C ILE A 16 3.27 -26.03 16.29
N GLY A 17 2.77 -26.16 17.52
CA GLY A 17 1.77 -25.25 18.09
C GLY A 17 2.26 -23.81 18.13
N PHE A 18 3.49 -23.58 18.61
CA PHE A 18 4.10 -22.26 18.62
C PHE A 18 4.26 -21.67 17.22
N TYR A 19 4.70 -22.48 16.25
CA TYR A 19 4.85 -22.03 14.86
C TYR A 19 3.50 -21.65 14.22
N VAL A 20 2.47 -22.47 14.43
CA VAL A 20 1.10 -22.20 13.94
C VAL A 20 0.56 -20.93 14.58
N TRP A 21 0.72 -20.78 15.90
CA TRP A 21 0.28 -19.59 16.63
C TRP A 21 0.99 -18.31 16.15
N HIS A 22 2.31 -18.34 16.03
CA HIS A 22 3.08 -17.20 15.51
C HIS A 22 2.64 -16.83 14.09
N ARG A 23 2.47 -17.83 13.20
CA ARG A 23 1.99 -17.59 11.83
C ARG A 23 0.58 -17.01 11.80
N GLN A 24 -0.29 -17.45 12.71
CA GLN A 24 -1.65 -16.91 12.86
C GLN A 24 -1.62 -15.45 13.29
N LEU A 25 -0.78 -15.07 14.26
CA LEU A 25 -0.63 -13.69 14.70
C LEU A 25 -0.14 -12.76 13.57
N VAL A 26 0.89 -13.18 12.83
CA VAL A 26 1.41 -12.39 11.70
C VAL A 26 0.34 -12.22 10.62
N ARG A 27 -0.36 -13.31 10.25
CA ARG A 27 -1.44 -13.25 9.26
C ARG A 27 -2.60 -12.38 9.72
N LYS A 28 -3.00 -12.48 10.99
CA LYS A 28 -4.05 -11.63 11.56
C LYS A 28 -3.68 -10.16 11.42
N ARG A 29 -2.43 -9.80 11.73
CA ARG A 29 -1.96 -8.42 11.58
C ARG A 29 -1.99 -7.97 10.12
N HIS A 30 -1.52 -8.79 9.18
CA HIS A 30 -1.57 -8.45 7.75
C HIS A 30 -3.00 -8.30 7.23
N PHE A 31 -3.92 -9.17 7.68
CA PHE A 31 -5.34 -9.06 7.37
C PHE A 31 -5.92 -7.73 7.83
N GLU A 32 -5.71 -7.36 9.10
CA GLU A 32 -6.20 -6.09 9.67
C GLU A 32 -5.71 -4.86 8.90
N VAL A 33 -4.42 -4.85 8.53
CA VAL A 33 -3.83 -3.74 7.77
C VAL A 33 -4.36 -3.70 6.33
N ALA A 34 -4.49 -4.86 5.68
CA ALA A 34 -5.01 -4.95 4.32
C ALA A 34 -6.48 -4.51 4.24
N ASP A 35 -7.32 -4.97 5.17
CA ASP A 35 -8.74 -4.64 5.25
C ASP A 35 -8.96 -3.14 5.53
N ALA A 36 -8.21 -2.58 6.49
CA ALA A 36 -8.25 -1.15 6.79
C ALA A 36 -7.82 -0.30 5.59
N ALA A 37 -6.80 -0.73 4.85
CA ALA A 37 -6.32 -0.01 3.66
C ALA A 37 -7.34 -0.03 2.52
N LEU A 38 -7.90 -1.21 2.18
CA LEU A 38 -8.92 -1.31 1.14
C LEU A 38 -10.19 -0.53 1.48
N SER A 39 -10.61 -0.58 2.74
CA SER A 39 -11.77 0.16 3.23
C SER A 39 -11.54 1.68 3.16
N ALA A 40 -10.40 2.17 3.65
CA ALA A 40 -10.06 3.59 3.62
C ALA A 40 -9.93 4.11 2.18
N PHE A 41 -9.34 3.31 1.27
CA PHE A 41 -9.26 3.67 -0.15
C PHE A 41 -10.65 3.81 -0.77
N CYS A 42 -11.54 2.84 -0.55
CA CYS A 42 -12.90 2.87 -1.08
C CYS A 42 -13.67 4.10 -0.59
N GLN A 43 -13.56 4.44 0.71
CA GLN A 43 -14.22 5.61 1.28
C GLN A 43 -13.68 6.93 0.68
N ALA A 44 -12.36 7.06 0.57
CA ALA A 44 -11.73 8.24 -0.01
C ALA A 44 -12.06 8.37 -1.51
N ALA A 45 -12.07 7.26 -2.26
CA ALA A 45 -12.47 7.24 -3.66
C ALA A 45 -13.93 7.66 -3.84
N ALA A 46 -14.84 7.16 -3.01
CA ALA A 46 -16.24 7.58 -3.03
C ALA A 46 -16.40 9.07 -2.72
N ALA A 47 -15.63 9.61 -1.76
CA ALA A 47 -15.61 11.04 -1.46
C ALA A 47 -15.11 11.89 -2.64
N ILE A 48 -14.07 11.44 -3.36
CA ILE A 48 -13.59 12.10 -4.58
C ILE A 48 -14.67 12.08 -5.66
N SER A 49 -15.29 10.92 -5.93
CA SER A 49 -16.37 10.81 -6.92
C SER A 49 -17.52 11.75 -6.59
N ARG A 50 -17.96 11.78 -5.32
CA ARG A 50 -19.04 12.67 -4.85
C ARG A 50 -18.69 14.15 -5.02
N ALA A 51 -17.45 14.53 -4.75
CA ALA A 51 -16.98 15.89 -4.90
C ALA A 51 -16.97 16.36 -6.37
N ARG A 52 -16.68 15.44 -7.29
CA ARG A 52 -16.60 15.71 -8.73
C ARG A 52 -17.95 15.66 -9.46
N GLU A 53 -19.04 15.37 -8.77
CA GLU A 53 -20.38 15.42 -9.38
C GLU A 53 -20.75 16.85 -9.81
N PRO A 54 -21.19 17.07 -11.06
CA PRO A 54 -21.51 18.40 -11.57
C PRO A 54 -22.85 18.96 -11.06
N THR A 55 -23.69 18.11 -10.47
CA THR A 55 -24.96 18.52 -9.85
C THR A 55 -24.68 19.42 -8.65
N VAL A 56 -25.56 20.39 -8.38
CA VAL A 56 -25.45 21.30 -7.22
C VAL A 56 -26.72 21.19 -6.39
N ASN A 57 -26.56 20.97 -5.09
CA ASN A 57 -27.69 20.93 -4.16
C ASN A 57 -27.90 22.28 -3.49
N ALA A 58 -29.15 22.52 -3.03
CA ALA A 58 -29.47 23.70 -2.25
C ALA A 58 -28.64 23.74 -0.95
N GLY A 59 -28.00 24.88 -0.67
CA GLY A 59 -27.16 25.09 0.51
C GLY A 59 -25.66 24.80 0.30
N GLU A 60 -25.28 24.16 -0.79
CA GLU A 60 -23.87 24.00 -1.17
C GLU A 60 -23.25 25.34 -1.61
N GLY A 61 -21.95 25.49 -1.39
CA GLY A 61 -21.13 26.66 -1.67
C GLY A 61 -21.05 27.66 -0.52
N THR A 62 -21.84 27.47 0.54
CA THR A 62 -22.06 28.50 1.58
C THR A 62 -21.01 28.54 2.69
N THR A 63 -20.21 27.47 2.85
CA THR A 63 -19.16 27.42 3.88
C THR A 63 -17.89 28.20 3.53
N ARG A 64 -17.82 28.78 2.33
CA ARG A 64 -16.68 29.62 1.92
C ARG A 64 -16.68 30.92 2.72
N LYS A 65 -15.51 31.31 3.24
CA LYS A 65 -15.31 32.66 3.76
C LYS A 65 -15.29 33.65 2.59
N ARG A 66 -16.28 34.54 2.53
CA ARG A 66 -16.35 35.62 1.54
C ARG A 66 -15.36 36.73 1.88
N GLY A 67 -14.87 37.43 0.85
CA GLY A 67 -13.99 38.58 1.04
C GLY A 67 -14.78 39.83 1.45
N ASP A 68 -14.15 40.74 2.21
CA ASP A 68 -14.81 41.93 2.76
C ASP A 68 -15.32 42.90 1.68
N TYR A 69 -14.67 42.91 0.51
CA TYR A 69 -15.00 43.78 -0.63
C TYR A 69 -15.52 42.99 -1.85
N GLU A 70 -16.03 41.79 -1.62
CA GLU A 70 -16.52 40.93 -2.70
C GLU A 70 -17.88 41.43 -3.22
N LEU A 71 -17.95 41.76 -4.50
CA LEU A 71 -19.20 42.19 -5.12
C LEU A 71 -20.23 41.03 -5.09
N PRO A 72 -21.51 41.30 -4.76
CA PRO A 72 -22.54 40.27 -4.69
C PRO A 72 -22.68 39.42 -5.96
N ALA A 73 -22.43 40.01 -7.13
CA ALA A 73 -22.46 39.33 -8.43
C ALA A 73 -21.38 38.24 -8.57
N TYR A 74 -20.18 38.45 -8.01
CA TYR A 74 -19.10 37.46 -8.00
C TYR A 74 -19.26 36.44 -6.87
N GLY A 75 -19.89 36.86 -5.75
CA GLY A 75 -20.27 36.02 -4.62
C GLY A 75 -20.85 34.67 -5.01
N GLY A 76 -21.96 34.70 -5.75
CA GLY A 76 -22.66 33.48 -6.14
C GLY A 76 -21.85 32.56 -7.07
N LEU A 77 -21.01 33.13 -7.94
CA LEU A 77 -20.15 32.34 -8.82
C LEU A 77 -19.02 31.67 -8.04
N LEU A 78 -18.34 32.41 -7.17
CA LEU A 78 -17.24 31.89 -6.35
C LEU A 78 -17.71 30.82 -5.36
N ASP A 79 -18.93 30.98 -4.80
CA ASP A 79 -19.54 29.95 -3.95
C ASP A 79 -19.79 28.66 -4.73
N ARG A 80 -20.32 28.75 -5.96
CA ARG A 80 -20.53 27.57 -6.83
C ARG A 80 -19.22 26.89 -7.22
N LEU A 81 -18.18 27.66 -7.52
CA LEU A 81 -16.86 27.12 -7.85
C LEU A 81 -16.21 26.41 -6.66
N TYR A 82 -16.55 26.80 -5.43
CA TYR A 82 -16.00 26.24 -4.21
C TYR A 82 -16.63 24.91 -3.78
N ILE A 83 -17.82 24.57 -4.30
CA ILE A 83 -18.58 23.34 -3.95
C ILE A 83 -17.74 22.06 -3.94
N PRO A 84 -16.88 21.77 -4.94
CA PRO A 84 -16.08 20.55 -4.93
C PRO A 84 -15.17 20.45 -3.70
N VAL A 85 -14.55 21.56 -3.30
CA VAL A 85 -13.67 21.61 -2.12
C VAL A 85 -14.47 21.48 -0.83
N GLU A 86 -15.65 22.09 -0.77
CA GLU A 86 -16.55 21.93 0.37
C GLU A 86 -16.96 20.47 0.57
N ARG A 87 -17.36 19.77 -0.50
CA ARG A 87 -17.71 18.35 -0.44
C ARG A 87 -16.53 17.50 0.04
N LEU A 88 -15.32 17.78 -0.44
CA LEU A 88 -14.12 17.10 0.05
C LEU A 88 -13.85 17.37 1.53
N LYS A 89 -14.12 18.59 2.03
CA LYS A 89 -13.96 18.94 3.44
C LYS A 89 -14.94 18.20 4.34
N VAL A 90 -16.18 17.97 3.89
CA VAL A 90 -17.16 17.15 4.62
C VAL A 90 -16.62 15.74 4.89
N HIS A 91 -15.86 15.18 3.94
CA HIS A 91 -15.27 13.84 4.05
C HIS A 91 -13.82 13.83 4.55
N ARG A 92 -13.36 14.88 5.25
CA ARG A 92 -11.98 14.96 5.76
C ARG A 92 -11.55 13.72 6.56
N GLY A 93 -12.46 13.14 7.35
CA GLY A 93 -12.18 11.93 8.13
C GLY A 93 -11.71 10.75 7.28
N ALA A 94 -12.30 10.54 6.09
CA ALA A 94 -11.92 9.46 5.19
C ALA A 94 -10.47 9.61 4.69
N PHE A 95 -10.04 10.84 4.40
CA PHE A 95 -8.67 11.12 3.98
C PHE A 95 -7.65 10.99 5.13
N GLU A 96 -8.05 11.31 6.36
CA GLU A 96 -7.20 11.09 7.54
C GLU A 96 -7.04 9.59 7.84
N GLU A 97 -8.11 8.81 7.71
CA GLU A 97 -8.05 7.35 7.81
C GLU A 97 -7.19 6.72 6.71
N LEU A 98 -7.30 7.23 5.48
CA LEU A 98 -6.47 6.79 4.37
C LEU A 98 -4.97 7.03 4.62
N GLU A 99 -4.59 8.22 5.13
CA GLU A 99 -3.18 8.50 5.45
C GLU A 99 -2.67 7.59 6.57
N ARG A 100 -3.47 7.36 7.63
CA ARG A 100 -3.11 6.40 8.70
C ARG A 100 -2.91 4.99 8.13
N ALA A 101 -3.82 4.54 7.28
CA ALA A 101 -3.70 3.25 6.61
C ALA A 101 -2.45 3.19 5.72
N ALA A 102 -2.10 4.27 5.02
CA ALA A 102 -0.91 4.33 4.17
C ALA A 102 0.37 4.14 4.95
N VAL A 103 0.48 4.75 6.14
CA VAL A 103 1.63 4.55 7.04
C VAL A 103 1.72 3.08 7.47
N HIS A 104 0.61 2.43 7.80
CA HIS A 104 0.63 1.01 8.16
C HIS A 104 0.99 0.09 6.98
N VAL A 105 0.45 0.38 5.80
CA VAL A 105 0.80 -0.34 4.56
C VAL A 105 2.28 -0.18 4.24
N GLU A 106 2.85 1.01 4.43
CA GLU A 106 4.27 1.27 4.20
C GLU A 106 5.17 0.39 5.08
N VAL A 107 4.81 0.27 6.37
CA VAL A 107 5.56 -0.56 7.33
C VAL A 107 5.46 -2.06 7.02
N HIS A 108 4.29 -2.54 6.59
CA HIS A 108 4.03 -3.98 6.43
C HIS A 108 4.25 -4.52 5.00
N PHE A 109 4.01 -3.70 3.98
CA PHE A 109 3.99 -4.10 2.57
C PHE A 109 4.91 -3.26 1.67
N GLY A 110 5.48 -2.17 2.19
CA GLY A 110 6.46 -1.34 1.49
C GLY A 110 5.89 -0.05 0.88
N SER A 111 6.79 0.82 0.45
CA SER A 111 6.49 2.19 0.00
C SER A 111 5.72 2.26 -1.31
N GLU A 112 5.94 1.32 -2.24
CA GLU A 112 5.26 1.30 -3.53
C GLU A 112 3.73 1.15 -3.35
N LEU A 113 3.30 0.20 -2.51
CA LEU A 113 1.89 -0.02 -2.26
C LEU A 113 1.27 1.14 -1.47
N ALA A 114 2.02 1.71 -0.52
CA ALA A 114 1.60 2.91 0.20
C ALA A 114 1.44 4.13 -0.73
N GLN A 115 2.27 4.23 -1.79
CA GLN A 115 2.14 5.28 -2.80
C GLN A 115 0.84 5.12 -3.61
N GLN A 116 0.49 3.90 -4.02
CA GLN A 116 -0.80 3.64 -4.68
C GLN A 116 -1.98 4.00 -3.77
N LEU A 117 -1.87 3.69 -2.47
CA LEU A 117 -2.90 4.03 -1.49
C LEU A 117 -3.12 5.54 -1.33
N ARG A 118 -2.09 6.36 -1.56
CA ARG A 118 -2.17 7.83 -1.44
C ARG A 118 -2.70 8.52 -2.70
N GLU A 119 -3.09 7.80 -3.75
CA GLU A 119 -3.63 8.41 -4.97
C GLU A 119 -4.90 9.27 -4.74
N PRO A 120 -5.87 8.88 -3.88
CA PRO A 120 -7.00 9.75 -3.55
C PRO A 120 -6.60 11.08 -2.88
N LEU A 121 -5.48 11.12 -2.14
CA LEU A 121 -4.96 12.37 -1.57
C LEU A 121 -4.34 13.27 -2.64
N ARG A 122 -3.70 12.68 -3.66
CA ARG A 122 -3.22 13.45 -4.82
C ARG A 122 -4.39 14.00 -5.62
N ALA A 123 -5.43 13.20 -5.85
CA ALA A 123 -6.67 13.64 -6.46
C ALA A 123 -7.32 14.80 -5.69
N TYR A 124 -7.44 14.69 -4.35
CA TYR A 124 -7.90 15.77 -3.48
C TYR A 124 -7.13 17.07 -3.73
N ARG A 125 -5.78 17.01 -3.73
CA ARG A 125 -4.93 18.18 -3.90
C ARG A 125 -5.09 18.79 -5.29
N ARG A 126 -5.18 17.97 -6.34
CA ARG A 126 -5.40 18.42 -7.73
C ARG A 126 -6.74 19.14 -7.86
N ILE A 127 -7.81 18.60 -7.29
CA ILE A 127 -9.13 19.25 -7.28
C ILE A 127 -9.05 20.58 -6.53
N ALA A 128 -8.45 20.60 -5.34
CA ALA A 128 -8.33 21.82 -4.55
C ALA A 128 -7.55 22.93 -5.28
N VAL A 129 -6.43 22.59 -5.91
CA VAL A 129 -5.62 23.53 -6.69
C VAL A 129 -6.39 24.00 -7.93
N ALA A 130 -6.99 23.10 -8.70
CA ALA A 130 -7.78 23.45 -9.88
C ALA A 130 -8.96 24.37 -9.53
N THR A 131 -9.67 24.08 -8.43
CA THR A 131 -10.72 24.95 -7.90
C THR A 131 -10.17 26.33 -7.53
N ALA A 132 -9.05 26.41 -6.80
CA ALA A 132 -8.45 27.69 -6.42
C ALA A 132 -8.02 28.51 -7.65
N CYS A 133 -7.41 27.87 -8.66
CA CYS A 133 -7.06 28.51 -9.92
C CYS A 133 -8.30 29.05 -10.66
N ARG A 134 -9.38 28.27 -10.74
CA ARG A 134 -10.65 28.69 -11.36
C ARG A 134 -11.24 29.89 -10.64
N MET A 135 -11.27 29.86 -9.31
CA MET A 135 -11.77 30.98 -8.50
C MET A 135 -10.93 32.24 -8.69
N GLY A 136 -9.59 32.12 -8.68
CA GLY A 136 -8.69 33.23 -8.92
C GLY A 136 -8.88 33.89 -10.30
N ASN A 137 -9.21 33.09 -11.32
CA ASN A 137 -9.41 33.58 -12.68
C ASN A 137 -10.68 34.45 -12.85
N VAL A 138 -11.68 34.33 -11.95
CA VAL A 138 -12.93 35.10 -12.05
C VAL A 138 -12.70 36.60 -11.87
N GLY A 139 -11.75 36.99 -11.01
CA GLY A 139 -11.48 38.38 -10.68
C GLY A 139 -10.46 39.09 -11.58
N LEU A 140 -9.91 38.40 -12.59
CA LEU A 140 -8.90 38.96 -13.48
C LEU A 140 -9.53 39.80 -14.59
N SER A 141 -8.83 40.87 -14.99
CA SER A 141 -9.14 41.64 -16.21
C SER A 141 -9.09 40.72 -17.44
N GLU A 142 -9.83 41.04 -18.50
CA GLU A 142 -9.86 40.23 -19.74
C GLU A 142 -8.46 39.98 -20.33
N GLU A 143 -7.55 40.95 -20.24
CA GLU A 143 -6.16 40.83 -20.70
C GLU A 143 -5.32 39.88 -19.83
N ALA A 144 -5.68 39.74 -18.55
CA ALA A 144 -5.00 38.88 -17.59
C ALA A 144 -5.65 37.50 -17.43
N LYS A 145 -6.82 37.28 -18.07
CA LYS A 145 -7.53 36.01 -17.99
C LYS A 145 -6.72 34.92 -18.64
N VAL A 146 -6.72 33.78 -17.96
CA VAL A 146 -6.06 32.58 -18.44
C VAL A 146 -6.81 32.04 -19.67
N SER A 147 -6.06 31.40 -20.57
CA SER A 147 -6.62 30.84 -21.80
C SER A 147 -7.78 29.87 -21.53
N ARG A 148 -8.78 29.85 -22.42
CA ARG A 148 -9.93 28.94 -22.31
C ARG A 148 -9.51 27.46 -22.26
N ALA A 149 -8.42 27.11 -22.93
CA ALA A 149 -7.89 25.74 -22.92
C ALA A 149 -7.45 25.32 -21.52
N LEU A 150 -6.74 26.19 -20.79
CA LEU A 150 -6.29 25.89 -19.44
C LEU A 150 -7.46 25.89 -18.43
N VAL A 151 -8.47 26.74 -18.62
CA VAL A 151 -9.72 26.66 -17.83
C VAL A 151 -10.42 25.31 -18.02
N ARG A 152 -10.50 24.80 -19.26
CA ARG A 152 -11.06 23.46 -19.54
C ARG A 152 -10.26 22.34 -18.88
N GLN A 153 -8.92 22.44 -18.86
CA GLN A 153 -8.08 21.47 -18.15
C GLN A 153 -8.40 21.43 -16.65
N TRP A 154 -8.62 22.58 -16.02
CA TRP A 154 -9.04 22.63 -14.62
C TRP A 154 -10.45 22.08 -14.41
N GLU A 155 -11.37 22.32 -15.35
CA GLU A 155 -12.73 21.77 -15.30
C GLU A 155 -12.75 20.25 -15.40
N ALA A 156 -11.94 19.66 -16.29
CA ALA A 156 -11.80 18.21 -16.41
C ALA A 156 -11.29 17.56 -15.11
N VAL A 157 -10.39 18.22 -14.39
CA VAL A 157 -9.92 17.76 -13.07
C VAL A 157 -11.05 17.84 -12.04
N VAL A 158 -11.80 18.94 -12.01
CA VAL A 158 -12.79 19.24 -10.99
C VAL A 158 -14.09 18.45 -11.16
N TYR A 159 -14.57 18.27 -12.39
CA TYR A 159 -15.86 17.63 -12.67
C TYR A 159 -15.70 16.40 -13.56
N ALA A 160 -16.27 15.28 -13.11
CA ALA A 160 -16.34 14.07 -13.91
C ALA A 160 -17.26 14.27 -15.12
N GLY A 161 -16.91 13.68 -16.27
CA GLY A 161 -17.74 13.69 -17.47
C GLY A 161 -17.80 15.03 -18.21
N THR A 162 -16.92 15.98 -17.90
CA THR A 162 -16.80 17.25 -18.65
C THR A 162 -15.80 17.19 -19.79
N THR A 163 -15.07 16.09 -19.94
CA THR A 163 -14.16 15.85 -21.05
C THR A 163 -14.94 15.62 -22.34
N THR A 164 -14.38 16.07 -23.47
CA THR A 164 -14.94 15.73 -24.78
C THR A 164 -14.83 14.23 -25.05
N SER A 165 -15.63 13.69 -25.97
CA SER A 165 -15.68 12.24 -26.28
C SER A 165 -14.30 11.59 -26.57
N ASP A 166 -13.30 12.40 -26.97
CA ASP A 166 -11.94 11.93 -27.29
C ASP A 166 -10.94 12.10 -26.14
N GLU A 167 -11.30 12.78 -25.05
CA GLU A 167 -10.43 13.04 -23.90
C GLU A 167 -10.75 12.07 -22.74
N THR A 168 -9.76 11.26 -22.35
CA THR A 168 -9.88 10.36 -21.21
C THR A 168 -9.80 11.16 -19.90
N ASP A 169 -10.71 10.90 -18.96
CA ASP A 169 -10.63 11.45 -17.61
C ASP A 169 -9.42 10.84 -16.87
N GLN A 170 -8.28 11.51 -17.01
CA GLN A 170 -6.99 11.04 -16.49
C GLN A 170 -7.04 10.81 -14.97
N LEU A 171 -7.75 11.64 -14.22
CA LEU A 171 -7.83 11.51 -12.76
C LEU A 171 -8.61 10.24 -12.38
N SER A 172 -9.71 9.94 -13.09
CA SER A 172 -10.44 8.69 -12.89
C SER A 172 -9.60 7.46 -13.29
N ALA A 173 -8.89 7.54 -14.42
CA ALA A 173 -8.04 6.44 -14.88
C ALA A 173 -6.90 6.12 -13.89
N GLU A 174 -6.24 7.15 -13.34
CA GLU A 174 -5.19 6.99 -12.32
C GLU A 174 -5.76 6.39 -11.02
N MET A 175 -6.95 6.82 -10.60
CA MET A 175 -7.65 6.26 -9.44
C MET A 175 -8.03 4.78 -9.64
N ASP A 176 -8.53 4.42 -10.82
CA ASP A 176 -8.88 3.04 -11.16
C ASP A 176 -7.64 2.14 -11.24
N GLN A 177 -6.54 2.65 -11.80
CA GLN A 177 -5.27 1.94 -11.83
C GLN A 177 -4.73 1.70 -10.41
N ALA A 178 -4.76 2.71 -9.54
CA ALA A 178 -4.35 2.59 -8.15
C ALA A 178 -5.23 1.57 -7.39
N LYS A 179 -6.55 1.63 -7.60
CA LYS A 179 -7.51 0.67 -7.04
C LYS A 179 -7.17 -0.76 -7.46
N TRP A 180 -6.95 -0.97 -8.74
CA TRP A 180 -6.63 -2.29 -9.28
C TRP A 180 -5.33 -2.84 -8.69
N ALA A 181 -4.28 -2.01 -8.61
CA ALA A 181 -3.00 -2.40 -8.02
C ALA A 181 -3.14 -2.77 -6.53
N LEU A 182 -3.93 -2.01 -5.77
CA LEU A 182 -4.20 -2.30 -4.36
C LEU A 182 -5.01 -3.58 -4.18
N GLU A 183 -6.07 -3.78 -4.95
CA GLU A 183 -6.88 -5.00 -4.89
C GLU A 183 -6.05 -6.22 -5.27
N ALA A 184 -5.22 -6.14 -6.31
CA ALA A 184 -4.35 -7.24 -6.72
C ALA A 184 -3.35 -7.64 -5.62
N ALA A 185 -2.82 -6.67 -4.87
CA ALA A 185 -1.85 -6.91 -3.81
C ALA A 185 -2.48 -7.35 -2.47
N LEU A 186 -3.59 -6.72 -2.07
CA LEU A 186 -4.16 -6.85 -0.73
C LEU A 186 -5.32 -7.84 -0.64
N ARG A 187 -6.11 -8.02 -1.71
CA ARG A 187 -7.27 -8.95 -1.68
C ARG A 187 -6.88 -10.38 -1.29
N PRO A 188 -5.75 -10.95 -1.76
CA PRO A 188 -5.32 -12.29 -1.33
C PRO A 188 -5.02 -12.42 0.17
N LEU A 189 -4.79 -11.31 0.88
CA LEU A 189 -4.55 -11.29 2.32
C LEU A 189 -5.84 -11.21 3.14
N VAL A 190 -6.91 -10.70 2.53
CA VAL A 190 -8.25 -10.57 3.13
C VAL A 190 -9.09 -11.82 2.88
N GLU A 191 -8.90 -12.49 1.75
CA GLU A 191 -9.58 -13.75 1.46
C GLU A 191 -9.13 -14.86 2.41
N ALA A 192 -10.11 -15.59 2.97
CA ALA A 192 -9.85 -16.64 3.94
C ALA A 192 -9.07 -17.78 3.28
N PRO A 193 -7.85 -18.11 3.75
CA PRO A 193 -7.11 -19.23 3.19
C PRO A 193 -7.84 -20.53 3.50
N THR A 194 -7.78 -21.48 2.57
CA THR A 194 -8.29 -22.82 2.83
C THR A 194 -7.47 -23.49 3.94
N PHE A 195 -8.10 -24.34 4.74
CA PHE A 195 -7.43 -25.08 5.82
C PHE A 195 -6.19 -25.86 5.31
N GLY A 196 -6.25 -26.35 4.06
CA GLY A 196 -5.13 -27.00 3.39
C GLY A 196 -3.93 -26.07 3.14
N GLU A 197 -4.15 -24.83 2.70
CA GLU A 197 -3.08 -23.84 2.51
C GLU A 197 -2.47 -23.34 3.83
N PHE A 198 -3.29 -23.34 4.88
CA PHE A 198 -2.84 -23.06 6.24
C PHE A 198 -1.91 -24.15 6.77
N LEU A 199 -2.29 -25.42 6.58
CA LEU A 199 -1.55 -26.60 7.04
C LEU A 199 -0.46 -27.09 6.07
N LEU A 200 -0.36 -26.56 4.86
CA LEU A 200 0.70 -26.92 3.92
C LEU A 200 2.06 -26.41 4.41
N VAL A 201 2.63 -27.21 5.32
CA VAL A 201 4.03 -27.33 5.72
C VAL A 201 4.84 -27.89 4.54
N LYS A 202 4.40 -27.77 3.27
CA LYS A 202 5.04 -28.41 2.10
C LYS A 202 6.53 -28.04 2.00
N LYS A 203 6.88 -26.76 2.21
CA LYS A 203 8.29 -26.30 2.21
C LYS A 203 9.09 -26.81 3.41
N LEU A 204 8.46 -26.98 4.58
CA LEU A 204 9.13 -27.46 5.81
C LEU A 204 9.30 -28.99 5.80
N LEU A 205 8.31 -29.74 5.32
CA LEU A 205 8.40 -31.18 5.10
C LEU A 205 9.40 -31.50 3.97
N GLN A 206 9.42 -30.74 2.88
CA GLN A 206 10.42 -30.91 1.82
C GLN A 206 11.84 -30.61 2.29
N SER A 207 12.04 -29.54 3.08
CA SER A 207 13.37 -29.21 3.62
C SER A 207 13.80 -30.15 4.75
N ALA A 208 12.89 -30.62 5.60
CA ALA A 208 13.16 -31.63 6.60
C ALA A 208 13.46 -32.99 5.96
N ALA A 209 12.71 -33.39 4.93
CA ALA A 209 12.98 -34.60 4.14
C ALA A 209 14.33 -34.51 3.43
N HIS A 210 14.69 -33.36 2.84
CA HIS A 210 16.01 -33.13 2.22
C HIS A 210 17.17 -33.14 3.23
N ARG A 211 16.95 -32.65 4.46
CA ARG A 211 17.97 -32.68 5.52
C ARG A 211 18.10 -34.09 6.12
N ALA A 212 17.01 -34.82 6.26
CA ALA A 212 17.00 -36.21 6.72
C ALA A 212 17.67 -37.14 5.71
N THR A 213 17.42 -37.01 4.40
CA THR A 213 18.11 -37.80 3.38
C THR A 213 19.61 -37.52 3.32
N LYS A 214 20.04 -36.28 3.61
CA LYS A 214 21.47 -35.91 3.72
C LYS A 214 22.17 -36.48 4.95
N LEU A 215 21.42 -36.71 6.04
CA LEU A 215 21.92 -37.37 7.26
C LEU A 215 21.96 -38.89 7.11
N VAL A 216 20.93 -39.49 6.51
CA VAL A 216 20.88 -40.93 6.24
C VAL A 216 22.00 -41.33 5.26
N THR A 217 22.23 -40.56 4.19
CA THR A 217 23.36 -40.82 3.27
C THR A 217 24.75 -40.67 3.92
N ARG A 218 24.88 -39.91 5.02
CA ARG A 218 26.13 -39.86 5.81
C ARG A 218 26.30 -41.07 6.74
N LEU A 219 25.21 -41.68 7.21
CA LEU A 219 25.24 -42.87 8.05
C LEU A 219 25.31 -44.19 7.24
N SER A 220 24.94 -44.17 5.96
CA SER A 220 24.92 -45.35 5.08
C SER A 220 26.19 -45.54 4.24
N ARG A 221 27.34 -44.95 4.60
CA ARG A 221 28.63 -45.31 3.98
C ARG A 221 29.29 -46.46 4.76
N PRO A 222 29.23 -47.72 4.28
CA PRO A 222 30.10 -48.76 4.79
C PRO A 222 31.48 -48.55 4.16
N GLY A 223 32.50 -48.29 4.96
CA GLY A 223 33.87 -48.45 4.49
C GLY A 223 34.87 -47.42 4.99
N TYR A 224 35.83 -47.97 5.75
CA TYR A 224 37.20 -47.51 5.96
C TYR A 224 37.42 -46.36 6.94
N GLY A 225 37.72 -46.78 8.16
CA GLY A 225 38.67 -46.06 9.00
C GLY A 225 39.99 -45.86 8.25
N LYS A 226 40.44 -44.62 8.22
CA LYS A 226 41.86 -44.28 8.17
C LYS A 226 42.07 -43.20 9.21
N ILE A 227 42.64 -43.60 10.34
CA ILE A 227 43.24 -42.69 11.30
C ILE A 227 44.44 -42.07 10.59
N ALA A 228 44.38 -40.77 10.30
CA ALA A 228 45.53 -40.04 9.81
C ALA A 228 46.48 -39.82 10.99
N VAL A 229 47.53 -40.64 11.06
CA VAL A 229 48.69 -40.38 11.92
C VAL A 229 49.48 -39.26 11.27
N TYR A 230 49.52 -38.10 11.91
CA TYR A 230 50.39 -36.99 11.48
C TYR A 230 51.83 -37.35 11.84
N SER A 231 52.62 -37.74 10.84
CA SER A 231 54.09 -37.76 10.94
C SER A 231 54.59 -36.32 10.85
N ALA A 232 55.23 -35.84 11.92
CA ALA A 232 55.97 -34.58 11.91
C ALA A 232 57.14 -34.69 10.92
N ALA A 233 57.25 -33.73 10.00
CA ALA A 233 58.45 -33.48 9.22
C ALA A 233 59.08 -32.16 9.67
N PRO A 234 60.40 -32.09 9.87
CA PRO A 234 61.07 -30.89 10.33
C PRO A 234 61.34 -29.97 9.15
N VAL A 235 61.13 -28.66 9.32
CA VAL A 235 61.59 -27.67 8.35
C VAL A 235 62.55 -26.71 9.05
N SER A 236 63.71 -26.64 8.42
CA SER A 236 65.00 -26.05 8.73
C SER A 236 65.01 -24.55 9.02
N GLU A 237 65.99 -24.16 9.85
CA GLU A 237 66.48 -22.81 10.09
C GLU A 237 66.91 -22.09 8.79
N PRO A 238 66.70 -20.78 8.67
CA PRO A 238 67.35 -19.97 7.66
C PRO A 238 68.69 -19.43 8.18
N THR A 239 69.73 -19.73 7.40
CA THR A 239 71.10 -19.25 7.48
C THR A 239 71.21 -17.74 7.29
N THR A 240 72.14 -17.17 8.04
CA THR A 240 72.72 -15.82 7.93
C THR A 240 73.49 -15.60 6.63
N GLY A 241 73.51 -14.36 6.14
CA GLY A 241 74.74 -13.71 5.63
C GLY A 241 74.78 -13.26 4.17
N ASP A 242 74.75 -11.93 4.01
CA ASP A 242 75.59 -11.05 3.17
C ASP A 242 75.66 -11.22 1.63
N ALA A 243 75.20 -10.18 0.93
CA ALA A 243 76.06 -9.20 0.22
C ALA A 243 75.21 -8.06 -0.40
#